data_AF-A0A2V9SF92-F1
#
_entry.id   AF-A0A2V9SF92-F1
#
_cell.length_a   1.000
_cell.length_b   1.000
_cell.length_c   1.000
_cell.angle_alpha   90.00
_cell.angle_beta   90.00
_cell.angle_gamma   90.00
#
_symmetry.space_group_name_H-M   'P 1'
#
loop_
_entity.id
_entity.type
_entity.pdbx_description
1 polymer ?
#
loop_
_entity_poly.entity_id
_entity_poly.type
_entity_poly.pdbx_seq_one_letter_code
_entity_poly.pdbx_strand_id
1 'polypeptide(L)'
;MNPLKTASLSFAVVLATALVTVSSFAQTPTAAASPAVSASPVFPWAIGVRLPLPASGPPFAPDMQKITAQSTWTRTTNNPPVNLGTILLLTDGTVIAHEENDQNNNVATRNWYKLTPDINGSYINGTWSSIAPLPVGYGPLFFGSAVLPDGRVIVEG
;
A
#
# COMPACT_ATOMS: atom_id res chain seq x y z
N MET A 1 -20.17 68.03 3.77
CA MET A 1 -20.96 66.85 3.39
C MET A 1 -20.44 65.67 4.20
N ASN A 2 -21.12 65.36 5.30
CA ASN A 2 -20.98 64.10 6.06
C ASN A 2 -22.12 63.18 5.61
N PRO A 3 -22.04 61.82 5.72
CA PRO A 3 -21.68 61.20 6.99
C PRO A 3 -20.88 59.87 6.98
N LEU A 4 -20.24 59.65 8.13
CA LEU A 4 -19.82 58.36 8.69
C LEU A 4 -20.89 57.27 8.57
N LYS A 5 -20.45 56.02 8.33
CA LYS A 5 -21.02 54.82 8.98
C LYS A 5 -20.04 53.63 8.94
N THR A 6 -19.54 53.34 10.12
CA THR A 6 -19.08 52.07 10.71
C THR A 6 -19.65 50.80 10.07
N ALA A 7 -18.82 49.77 9.89
CA ALA A 7 -19.12 48.39 10.33
C ALA A 7 -17.90 47.46 10.12
N SER A 8 -17.39 46.94 11.25
CA SER A 8 -16.58 45.73 11.31
C SER A 8 -17.37 44.54 10.79
N LEU A 9 -16.73 43.65 10.02
CA LEU A 9 -17.27 42.33 9.68
C LEU A 9 -16.29 41.25 10.14
N SER A 10 -16.38 40.95 11.43
CA SER A 10 -15.96 39.66 11.97
C SER A 10 -16.88 38.59 11.39
N PHE A 11 -16.39 37.73 10.50
CA PHE A 11 -17.09 36.50 10.14
C PHE A 11 -16.69 35.41 11.12
N ALA A 12 -17.56 35.16 12.10
CA ALA A 12 -17.57 33.96 12.90
C ALA A 12 -18.74 33.06 12.45
N VAL A 13 -18.59 31.76 12.73
CA VAL A 13 -19.60 30.68 12.66
C VAL A 13 -19.77 30.14 11.23
N VAL A 14 -19.66 28.84 10.94
CA VAL A 14 -20.36 27.69 11.57
C VAL A 14 -19.47 26.44 11.51
N LEU A 15 -19.27 25.78 12.66
CA LEU A 15 -18.78 24.41 12.74
C LEU A 15 -19.92 23.46 12.35
N ALA A 16 -19.87 22.89 11.14
CA ALA A 16 -20.78 21.84 10.73
C ALA A 16 -20.08 20.49 10.91
N THR A 17 -20.35 19.80 12.02
CA THR A 17 -19.99 18.38 12.18
C THR A 17 -20.95 17.55 11.33
N ALA A 18 -20.53 17.15 10.13
CA ALA A 18 -21.22 16.13 9.37
C ALA A 18 -20.77 14.76 9.86
N LEU A 19 -21.68 14.04 10.53
CA LEU A 19 -21.51 12.64 10.89
C LEU A 19 -21.66 11.81 9.60
N VAL A 20 -20.55 11.43 8.96
CA VAL A 20 -20.58 10.49 7.83
C VAL A 20 -20.57 9.08 8.41
N THR A 21 -21.74 8.44 8.42
CA THR A 21 -21.81 6.99 8.63
C THR A 21 -21.23 6.31 7.40
N VAL A 22 -20.00 5.81 7.51
CA VAL A 22 -19.42 4.94 6.49
C VAL A 22 -20.02 3.55 6.66
N SER A 23 -20.97 3.20 5.79
CA SER A 23 -21.42 1.82 5.63
C SER A 23 -20.26 1.00 5.07
N SER A 24 -19.68 0.13 5.88
CA SER A 24 -18.63 -0.79 5.45
C SER A 24 -19.24 -1.86 4.54
N PHE A 25 -18.91 -1.85 3.25
CA PHE A 25 -19.07 -3.03 2.40
C PHE A 25 -17.88 -3.97 2.66
N ALA A 26 -18.16 -5.20 3.06
CA ALA A 26 -17.14 -6.24 3.15
C ALA A 26 -16.67 -6.57 1.73
N GLN A 27 -15.46 -6.15 1.36
CA GLN A 27 -14.80 -6.66 0.16
C GLN A 27 -14.23 -8.04 0.47
N THR A 28 -14.87 -9.08 -0.05
CA THR A 28 -14.28 -10.41 -0.14
C THR A 28 -13.14 -10.37 -1.15
N PRO A 29 -11.88 -10.67 -0.79
CA PRO A 29 -10.83 -10.84 -1.78
C PRO A 29 -11.07 -12.15 -2.53
N THR A 30 -11.63 -12.07 -3.73
CA THR A 30 -11.62 -13.20 -4.66
C THR A 30 -10.21 -13.35 -5.19
N ALA A 31 -9.43 -14.22 -4.55
CA ALA A 31 -8.16 -14.68 -5.11
C ALA A 31 -8.46 -15.45 -6.41
N ALA A 32 -8.08 -14.89 -7.55
CA ALA A 32 -8.08 -15.60 -8.82
C ALA A 32 -7.05 -16.73 -8.74
N ALA A 33 -7.51 -17.96 -8.53
CA ALA A 33 -6.67 -19.14 -8.63
C ALA A 33 -6.31 -19.39 -10.10
N SER A 34 -5.03 -19.34 -10.45
CA SER A 34 -4.55 -19.82 -11.74
C SER A 34 -4.79 -21.34 -11.86
N PRO A 35 -5.26 -21.87 -13.00
CA PRO A 35 -5.37 -23.32 -13.17
C PRO A 35 -3.97 -23.92 -13.28
N ALA A 36 -3.62 -24.81 -12.37
CA ALA A 36 -2.42 -25.65 -12.50
C ALA A 36 -2.63 -26.61 -13.67
N VAL A 37 -1.84 -26.46 -14.73
CA VAL A 37 -1.75 -27.49 -15.78
C VAL A 37 -1.09 -28.73 -15.20
N SER A 38 -1.84 -29.82 -15.13
CA SER A 38 -1.35 -31.12 -14.69
C SER A 38 -0.41 -31.70 -15.75
N ALA A 39 0.89 -31.51 -15.56
CA ALA A 39 1.91 -32.22 -16.31
C ALA A 39 2.31 -33.47 -15.50
N SER A 40 1.76 -34.63 -15.85
CA SER A 40 2.23 -35.91 -15.33
C SER A 40 3.66 -36.16 -15.84
N PRO A 41 4.68 -36.33 -14.99
CA PRO A 41 6.01 -36.69 -15.46
C PRO A 41 6.02 -38.15 -15.92
N VAL A 42 6.28 -38.38 -17.21
CA VAL A 42 6.54 -39.72 -17.75
C VAL A 42 8.02 -40.03 -17.50
N PHE A 43 8.31 -40.99 -16.63
CA PHE A 43 9.68 -41.42 -16.33
C PHE A 43 10.14 -42.50 -17.34
N PRO A 44 11.27 -42.32 -18.05
CA PRO A 44 11.60 -43.09 -19.26
C PRO A 44 12.31 -44.45 -19.04
N TRP A 45 12.20 -45.10 -17.88
CA TRP A 45 12.95 -46.36 -17.60
C TRP A 45 12.09 -47.59 -17.24
N ALA A 46 10.81 -47.61 -17.58
CA ALA A 46 9.94 -48.76 -17.29
C ALA A 46 10.18 -49.96 -18.25
N ILE A 47 11.17 -50.80 -17.96
CA ILE A 47 11.20 -52.19 -18.46
C ILE A 47 10.20 -53.01 -17.65
N GLY A 48 9.02 -53.23 -18.23
CA GLY A 48 8.43 -54.56 -18.36
C GLY A 48 8.14 -55.44 -17.14
N VAL A 49 7.81 -54.92 -15.95
CA VAL A 49 7.18 -55.75 -14.90
C VAL A 49 6.05 -54.98 -14.21
N ARG A 50 4.80 -55.40 -14.43
CA ARG A 50 3.67 -54.95 -13.61
C ARG A 50 3.56 -55.83 -12.38
N LEU A 51 4.13 -55.37 -11.26
CA LEU A 51 3.82 -55.94 -9.95
C LEU A 51 2.42 -55.46 -9.52
N PRO A 52 1.56 -56.32 -8.96
CA PRO A 52 0.31 -55.86 -8.36
C PRO A 52 0.64 -54.92 -7.20
N LEU A 53 0.22 -53.66 -7.29
CA LEU A 53 0.31 -52.76 -6.14
C LEU A 53 -0.67 -53.26 -5.07
N PRO A 54 -0.25 -53.44 -3.80
CA PRO A 54 -1.22 -53.53 -2.71
C PRO A 54 -2.03 -52.24 -2.68
N ALA A 55 -3.36 -52.36 -2.58
CA ALA A 55 -4.32 -51.24 -2.64
C ALA A 55 -4.22 -50.24 -1.45
N SER A 56 -3.25 -50.42 -0.56
CA SER A 56 -2.95 -49.47 0.51
C SER A 56 -1.92 -48.46 0.02
N GLY A 57 -2.38 -47.23 -0.25
CA GLY A 57 -1.49 -46.08 -0.40
C GLY A 57 -0.54 -45.93 0.80
N PRO A 58 0.56 -45.18 0.67
CA PRO A 58 1.57 -45.06 1.72
C PRO A 58 0.91 -44.65 3.06
N PRO A 59 1.22 -45.33 4.19
CA PRO A 59 0.57 -45.08 5.48
C PRO A 59 0.87 -43.69 6.08
N PHE A 60 1.65 -42.86 5.39
CA PHE A 60 2.07 -41.53 5.85
C PHE A 60 2.11 -40.56 4.66
N ALA A 61 0.95 -40.22 4.10
CA ALA A 61 0.85 -38.90 3.49
C ALA A 61 0.86 -37.90 4.66
N PRO A 62 1.87 -37.02 4.82
CA PRO A 62 1.71 -35.91 5.75
C PRO A 62 0.44 -35.18 5.33
N ASP A 63 -0.49 -35.00 6.25
CA ASP A 63 -1.63 -34.12 6.04
C ASP A 63 -1.02 -32.75 5.66
N MET A 64 -1.12 -32.41 4.38
CA MET A 64 -0.71 -31.13 3.86
C MET A 64 -1.74 -30.13 4.34
N GLN A 65 -1.70 -29.82 5.65
CA GLN A 65 -2.54 -28.80 6.22
C GLN A 65 -2.32 -27.53 5.41
N LYS A 66 -3.40 -27.10 4.76
CA LYS A 66 -3.47 -25.78 4.15
C LYS A 66 -3.32 -24.78 5.29
N ILE A 67 -2.09 -24.38 5.58
CA ILE A 67 -1.80 -23.26 6.45
C ILE A 67 -2.38 -22.05 5.73
N THR A 68 -3.58 -21.67 6.12
CA THR A 68 -4.21 -20.46 5.61
C THR A 68 -3.53 -19.34 6.37
N ALA A 69 -2.45 -18.79 5.82
CA ALA A 69 -1.82 -17.59 6.35
C ALA A 69 -2.87 -16.48 6.36
N GLN A 70 -3.40 -16.17 7.55
CA GLN A 70 -4.33 -15.07 7.74
C GLN A 70 -3.54 -13.79 7.93
N SER A 71 -3.19 -13.12 6.83
CA SER A 71 -2.68 -11.75 6.88
C SER A 71 -3.84 -10.80 7.09
N THR A 72 -3.94 -10.22 8.29
CA THR A 72 -4.96 -9.20 8.60
C THR A 72 -4.42 -7.82 8.29
N TRP A 73 -5.25 -6.96 7.70
CA TRP A 73 -4.92 -5.56 7.52
C TRP A 73 -5.25 -4.80 8.80
N THR A 74 -4.28 -4.08 9.35
CA THR A 74 -4.49 -3.18 10.47
C THR A 74 -4.39 -1.74 9.99
N ARG A 75 -5.37 -0.92 10.35
CA ARG A 75 -5.35 0.51 10.05
C ARG A 75 -4.25 1.20 10.85
N THR A 76 -3.51 2.10 10.22
CA THR A 76 -2.57 2.98 10.92
C THR A 76 -3.33 3.98 11.80
N THR A 77 -2.79 4.27 12.99
CA THR A 77 -3.34 5.27 13.90
C THR A 77 -3.19 6.68 13.32
N ASN A 78 -2.05 6.96 12.69
CA ASN A 78 -1.75 8.26 12.09
C ASN A 78 -1.87 8.17 10.56
N ASN A 79 -2.93 8.73 10.00
CA ASN A 79 -3.10 8.85 8.55
C ASN A 79 -2.22 9.98 7.99
N PRO A 80 -1.75 9.87 6.73
CA PRO A 80 -1.06 10.98 6.07
C PRO A 80 -2.02 12.17 5.91
N PRO A 81 -1.50 13.41 5.95
CA PRO A 81 -2.33 14.62 5.81
C PRO A 81 -2.79 14.89 4.37
N VAL A 82 -2.30 14.11 3.41
CA VAL A 82 -2.52 14.26 1.97
C VAL A 82 -2.83 12.91 1.34
N ASN A 83 -3.34 12.95 0.11
CA ASN A 83 -3.41 11.79 -0.76
C ASN A 83 -1.98 11.39 -1.19
N LEU A 84 -1.69 10.10 -1.16
CA LEU A 84 -0.38 9.55 -1.49
C LEU A 84 -0.50 8.64 -2.70
N GLY A 85 0.46 8.78 -3.62
CA GLY A 85 0.64 7.94 -4.79
C GLY A 85 1.77 6.93 -4.56
N THR A 86 2.84 7.03 -5.34
CA THR A 86 4.00 6.13 -5.24
C THR A 86 4.60 6.09 -3.83
N ILE A 87 4.84 4.88 -3.32
CA ILE A 87 5.40 4.62 -1.97
C ILE A 87 6.67 3.78 -2.10
N LEU A 88 7.73 4.17 -1.38
CA LEU A 88 9.05 3.55 -1.41
C LEU A 88 9.56 3.27 0.01
N LEU A 89 10.02 2.04 0.26
CA LEU A 89 10.72 1.66 1.48
C LEU A 89 12.21 2.00 1.36
N LEU A 90 12.74 2.77 2.29
CA LEU A 90 14.16 3.14 2.35
C LEU A 90 14.99 2.10 3.12
N THR A 91 16.31 2.17 2.94
CA THR A 91 17.28 1.26 3.57
C THR A 91 17.33 1.37 5.10
N ASP A 92 16.89 2.49 5.65
CA ASP A 92 16.83 2.75 7.10
C ASP A 92 15.52 2.27 7.75
N GLY A 93 14.63 1.64 6.98
CA GLY A 93 13.33 1.18 7.47
C GLY A 93 12.28 2.30 7.59
N THR A 94 12.53 3.47 7.03
CA THR A 94 11.49 4.49 6.84
C THR A 94 10.83 4.33 5.47
N VAL A 95 9.63 4.87 5.31
CA VAL A 95 8.90 4.86 4.04
C VAL A 95 8.76 6.30 3.56
N ILE A 96 9.01 6.56 2.28
CA ILE A 96 8.66 7.84 1.66
C ILE A 96 7.52 7.64 0.67
N ALA A 97 6.68 8.65 0.52
CA ALA A 97 5.55 8.62 -0.39
C ALA A 97 5.43 9.95 -1.11
N HIS A 98 5.18 9.88 -2.41
CA HIS A 98 4.89 11.03 -3.24
C HIS A 98 3.46 11.49 -2.94
N GLU A 99 3.28 12.79 -2.74
CA GLU A 99 1.93 13.36 -2.72
C GLU A 99 1.28 13.12 -4.09
N GLU A 100 0.00 12.78 -4.10
CA GLU A 100 -0.77 12.77 -5.34
C GLU A 100 -1.95 13.69 -5.13
N ASN A 101 -1.91 14.87 -5.76
CA ASN A 101 -2.96 15.85 -5.61
C ASN A 101 -4.13 15.52 -6.53
N ASP A 102 -5.30 15.41 -5.88
CA ASP A 102 -6.64 15.20 -6.40
C ASP A 102 -7.14 13.75 -6.53
N GLN A 103 -8.34 13.58 -5.99
CA GLN A 103 -9.23 12.45 -6.13
C GLN A 103 -9.89 12.39 -7.54
N ASN A 104 -9.70 13.42 -8.41
CA ASN A 104 -10.34 13.55 -9.73
C ASN A 104 -9.54 14.30 -10.84
N ASN A 105 -8.44 15.01 -10.60
CA ASN A 105 -7.74 15.83 -11.61
C ASN A 105 -6.23 15.55 -11.77
N ASN A 106 -5.71 14.43 -11.25
CA ASN A 106 -4.36 13.93 -11.54
C ASN A 106 -3.28 15.03 -11.57
N VAL A 107 -3.09 15.73 -10.46
CA VAL A 107 -2.24 16.93 -10.42
C VAL A 107 -0.81 16.56 -10.06
N ALA A 108 0.11 16.88 -10.97
CA ALA A 108 1.55 16.87 -10.80
C ALA A 108 1.97 17.64 -9.52
N THR A 109 2.72 17.00 -8.64
CA THR A 109 3.26 17.64 -7.43
C THR A 109 4.72 17.28 -7.21
N ARG A 110 5.38 18.14 -6.45
CA ARG A 110 6.80 18.06 -6.10
C ARG A 110 6.99 17.52 -4.69
N ASN A 111 5.92 17.40 -3.92
CA ASN A 111 5.99 17.17 -2.49
C ASN A 111 6.10 15.68 -2.18
N TRP A 112 6.85 15.41 -1.12
CA TRP A 112 7.07 14.07 -0.60
C TRP A 112 6.88 14.08 0.91
N TYR A 113 6.46 12.93 1.43
CA TYR A 113 6.21 12.68 2.84
C TYR A 113 6.98 11.45 3.29
N LYS A 114 7.44 11.44 4.54
CA LYS A 114 8.13 10.31 5.17
C LYS A 114 7.33 9.78 6.36
N LEU A 115 7.09 8.48 6.36
CA LEU A 115 6.58 7.70 7.47
C LEU A 115 7.75 7.07 8.23
N THR A 116 7.91 7.48 9.48
CA THR A 116 8.89 6.90 10.41
C THR A 116 8.19 5.86 11.27
N PRO A 117 8.69 4.62 11.39
CA PRO A 117 8.12 3.63 12.28
C PRO A 117 8.26 4.07 13.75
N ASP A 118 7.47 3.46 14.63
CA ASP A 118 7.62 3.64 16.07
C ASP A 118 8.90 2.96 16.62
N ILE A 119 9.15 3.12 17.93
CA ILE A 119 10.35 2.58 18.59
C ILE A 119 10.46 1.04 18.51
N ASN A 120 9.36 0.34 18.21
CA ASN A 120 9.32 -1.11 18.05
C ASN A 120 9.46 -1.53 16.57
N GLY A 121 9.67 -0.58 15.65
CA GLY A 121 9.70 -0.82 14.21
C GLY A 121 8.32 -0.99 13.57
N SER A 122 7.23 -0.70 14.30
CA SER A 122 5.87 -0.81 13.77
C SER A 122 5.43 0.49 13.08
N TYR A 123 4.80 0.36 11.92
CA TYR A 123 4.22 1.49 11.19
C TYR A 123 2.83 1.88 11.67
N ILE A 124 2.19 1.08 12.53
CA ILE A 124 0.81 1.33 13.01
C ILE A 124 0.74 2.68 13.73
N ASN A 125 1.69 2.94 14.62
CA ASN A 125 1.82 4.21 15.34
C ASN A 125 2.90 5.11 14.72
N GLY A 126 3.30 4.82 13.49
CA GLY A 126 4.32 5.60 12.80
C GLY A 126 3.88 7.05 12.58
N THR A 127 4.84 7.92 12.33
CA THR A 127 4.61 9.36 12.19
C THR A 127 4.91 9.83 10.78
N TRP A 128 3.98 10.58 10.19
CA TRP A 128 4.15 11.23 8.89
C TRP A 128 4.75 12.62 9.05
N SER A 129 5.72 12.95 8.20
CA SER A 129 6.37 14.26 8.14
C SER A 129 6.60 14.66 6.68
N SER A 130 6.54 15.95 6.36
CA SER A 130 6.95 16.44 5.04
C SER A 130 8.47 16.40 4.92
N ILE A 131 8.97 16.05 3.75
CA ILE A 131 10.40 16.10 3.42
C ILE A 131 10.67 17.10 2.29
N ALA A 132 11.94 17.27 1.95
CA ALA A 132 12.35 18.19 0.88
C ALA A 132 11.59 17.89 -0.42
N PRO A 133 10.96 18.90 -1.05
CA PRO A 133 10.31 18.71 -2.33
C PRO A 133 11.35 18.53 -3.45
N LEU A 134 10.93 17.93 -4.55
CA LEU A 134 11.69 17.90 -5.80
C LEU A 134 12.01 19.32 -6.30
N PRO A 135 13.01 19.54 -7.19
CA PRO A 135 13.35 20.86 -7.70
C PRO A 135 12.18 21.65 -8.30
N VAL A 136 12.26 22.98 -8.28
CA VAL A 136 11.22 23.85 -8.86
C VAL A 136 11.09 23.55 -10.35
N GLY A 137 9.86 23.34 -10.82
CA GLY A 137 9.57 22.95 -12.20
C GLY A 137 9.61 21.45 -12.46
N TYR A 138 9.96 20.61 -11.46
CA TYR A 138 10.02 19.16 -11.61
C TYR A 138 9.08 18.44 -10.62
N GLY A 139 7.89 18.08 -11.07
CA GLY A 139 6.88 17.34 -10.28
C GLY A 139 6.16 16.34 -11.15
N PRO A 140 6.78 15.22 -11.54
CA PRO A 140 6.18 14.27 -12.45
C PRO A 140 4.97 13.57 -11.81
N LEU A 141 3.93 13.32 -12.61
CA LEU A 141 2.78 12.53 -12.19
C LEU A 141 3.01 11.03 -12.44
N PHE A 142 3.62 10.70 -13.57
CA PHE A 142 3.99 9.34 -13.95
C PHE A 142 5.51 9.31 -14.13
N PHE A 143 6.19 8.51 -13.31
CA PHE A 143 7.65 8.48 -13.28
C PHE A 143 8.15 7.09 -12.89
N GLY A 144 9.40 6.82 -13.27
CA GLY A 144 10.20 5.76 -12.70
C GLY A 144 10.83 6.22 -11.39
N SER A 145 10.97 5.31 -10.42
CA SER A 145 11.70 5.58 -9.19
C SER A 145 12.53 4.38 -8.74
N ALA A 146 13.64 4.65 -8.06
CA ALA A 146 14.50 3.62 -7.50
C ALA A 146 15.19 4.09 -6.21
N VAL A 147 15.28 3.19 -5.23
CA VAL A 147 16.09 3.39 -4.02
C VAL A 147 17.49 2.86 -4.31
N LEU A 148 18.48 3.71 -4.09
CA LEU A 148 19.89 3.39 -4.30
C LEU A 148 20.50 2.69 -3.06
N PRO A 149 21.62 1.96 -3.22
CA PRO A 149 22.29 1.30 -2.10
C PRO A 149 22.75 2.23 -0.97
N ASP A 150 22.93 3.52 -1.27
CA ASP A 150 23.31 4.54 -0.30
C ASP A 150 22.12 5.22 0.38
N GLY A 151 20.90 4.72 0.14
CA GLY A 151 19.65 5.22 0.74
C GLY A 151 19.06 6.44 0.04
N ARG A 152 19.68 6.96 -1.03
CA ARG A 152 19.08 8.02 -1.86
C ARG A 152 18.01 7.45 -2.78
N VAL A 153 17.13 8.31 -3.27
CA VAL A 153 16.08 7.95 -4.23
C VAL A 153 16.25 8.75 -5.51
N ILE A 154 16.14 8.06 -6.65
CA ILE A 154 16.05 8.67 -7.97
C ILE A 154 14.60 8.67 -8.41
N VAL A 155 14.17 9.76 -9.06
CA VAL A 155 12.89 9.93 -9.73
C VAL A 155 13.18 10.48 -11.12
N GLU A 156 12.63 9.86 -12.16
CA GLU A 156 12.83 10.24 -13.57
C GLU A 156 11.52 10.07 -14.37
N GLY A 157 11.18 11.05 -15.21
CA GLY A 157 9.90 11.14 -15.93
C GLY A 157 9.63 12.54 -16.48
#